data_AF-A0A2I4AHN4-F1
#
_entry.id   AF-A0A2I4AHN4-F1
#
_cell.length_a   1.000
_cell.length_b   1.000
_cell.length_c   1.000
_cell.angle_alpha   90.00
_cell.angle_beta   90.00
_cell.angle_gamma   90.00
#
_symmetry.space_group_name_H-M   'P 1'
#
loop_
_entity.id
_entity.type
_entity.pdbx_description
1 polymer ?
#
loop_
_entity_poly.entity_id
_entity_poly.type
_entity_poly.pdbx_seq_one_letter_code
_entity_poly.pdbx_strand_id
1 'polypeptide(L)'
;MVAGLEKRLFEGDSENGKIPKYSLNDLDKALFKVAGEIFAVSIAQGGPAPQFLQEWCYNYIVTRKLQTEGVHDMELSPLMTKIEGASDLSPYTHEILDCGYTGPIDTDHKTSILRAILLHSTTKRIPMLEQLREGLEVYNLMKVMERKPKECRSLFVVGHNDKVDSNYIMSHIAPELSSQGSTKQAKELKVLDYLQDYLNELEDFQQGETEQMQALNVPMVMQWMTGQAHKHLLVSDRNAFKITIIFDHNCLQHTPGHTVCYPLVSACTSTVTFPMAHLEDYESFRSNLHTAITHGASFDRL
;
A
#
# COMPACT_ATOMS: atom_id res chain seq x y z
N MET A 1 -2.56 6.09 -6.47
CA MET A 1 -2.51 7.50 -5.99
C MET A 1 -1.92 7.60 -4.58
N VAL A 2 -2.53 6.98 -3.56
CA VAL A 2 -2.05 6.99 -2.16
C VAL A 2 -0.59 6.51 -2.02
N ALA A 3 -0.23 5.38 -2.63
CA ALA A 3 1.15 4.86 -2.58
C ALA A 3 2.22 5.82 -3.17
N GLY A 4 1.85 6.67 -4.14
CA GLY A 4 2.75 7.69 -4.69
C GLY A 4 2.97 8.85 -3.72
N LEU A 5 1.91 9.28 -3.04
CA LEU A 5 1.97 10.30 -1.99
C LEU A 5 2.76 9.81 -0.78
N GLU A 6 2.52 8.57 -0.36
CA GLU A 6 3.25 7.91 0.72
C GLU A 6 4.77 8.01 0.50
N LYS A 7 5.25 7.63 -0.68
CA LYS A 7 6.69 7.69 -1.01
C LYS A 7 7.26 9.10 -1.09
N ARG A 8 6.44 10.10 -1.44
CA ARG A 8 6.92 11.47 -1.70
C ARG A 8 6.87 12.38 -0.47
N LEU A 9 5.86 12.20 0.37
CA LEU A 9 5.52 13.10 1.48
C LEU A 9 5.71 12.47 2.86
N PHE A 10 5.95 11.16 2.95
CA PHE A 10 6.12 10.47 4.22
C PHE A 10 7.43 9.68 4.24
N GLU A 11 7.98 9.50 5.43
CA GLU A 11 9.24 8.77 5.68
C GLU A 11 9.10 7.85 6.88
N GLY A 12 9.91 6.79 6.93
CA GLY A 12 9.75 5.68 7.86
C GLY A 12 9.76 4.34 7.12
N ASP A 13 9.62 3.27 7.90
CA ASP A 13 9.65 1.89 7.42
C ASP A 13 8.27 1.21 7.54
N SER A 14 8.18 -0.04 7.09
CA SER A 14 6.95 -0.83 7.11
C SER A 14 6.61 -1.43 8.48
N GLU A 15 7.57 -1.49 9.41
CA GLU A 15 7.39 -2.11 10.74
C GLU A 15 6.89 -1.08 11.75
N ASN A 16 7.58 0.05 11.86
CA ASN A 16 7.29 1.13 12.79
C ASN A 16 6.24 2.09 12.22
N GLY A 17 6.08 2.12 10.89
CA GLY A 17 5.22 3.06 10.19
C GLY A 17 5.90 4.39 9.89
N LYS A 18 5.15 5.28 9.26
CA LYS A 18 5.66 6.50 8.65
C LYS A 18 5.12 7.77 9.29
N ILE A 19 5.93 8.81 9.23
CA ILE A 19 5.64 10.16 9.68
C ILE A 19 5.73 11.12 8.48
N PRO A 20 5.09 12.30 8.52
CA PRO A 20 5.25 13.29 7.46
C PRO A 20 6.71 13.68 7.29
N LYS A 21 7.22 13.75 6.06
CA LYS A 21 8.59 14.20 5.75
C LYS A 21 8.77 15.68 6.10
N TYR A 22 9.94 16.06 6.60
CA TYR A 22 10.19 17.43 7.05
C TYR A 22 10.61 18.26 5.85
N SER A 23 9.61 18.81 5.17
CA SER A 23 9.81 19.57 3.94
C SER A 23 9.02 20.86 4.01
N LEU A 24 9.72 21.97 4.28
CA LEU A 24 9.11 23.30 4.28
C LEU A 24 8.62 23.70 2.88
N ASN A 25 9.27 23.20 1.82
CA ASN A 25 8.83 23.43 0.44
C ASN A 25 7.50 22.73 0.13
N ASP A 26 7.32 21.49 0.61
CA ASP A 26 6.07 20.75 0.40
C ASP A 26 4.96 21.30 1.32
N LEU A 27 5.32 21.78 2.51
CA LEU A 27 4.43 22.51 3.43
C LEU A 27 3.94 23.83 2.84
N ASP A 28 4.84 24.67 2.31
CA ASP A 28 4.50 25.95 1.67
C ASP A 28 3.53 25.76 0.50
N LYS A 29 3.72 24.70 -0.28
CA LYS A 29 2.84 24.30 -1.38
C LYS A 29 1.55 23.60 -0.94
N ALA A 30 1.30 23.49 0.36
CA ALA A 30 0.15 22.82 0.96
C ALA A 30 -0.02 21.35 0.51
N LEU A 31 1.07 20.64 0.18
CA LEU A 31 0.98 19.27 -0.34
C LEU A 31 0.48 18.26 0.70
N PHE A 32 0.70 18.53 1.99
CA PHE A 32 0.14 17.71 3.07
C PHE A 32 -1.38 17.85 3.17
N LYS A 33 -1.90 19.05 2.89
CA LYS A 33 -3.35 19.25 2.77
C LYS A 33 -3.92 18.47 1.60
N VAL A 34 -3.29 18.55 0.43
CA VAL A 34 -3.68 17.77 -0.75
C VAL A 34 -3.64 16.27 -0.44
N ALA A 35 -2.65 15.79 0.32
CA ALA A 35 -2.61 14.39 0.76
C ALA A 35 -3.83 14.04 1.62
N GLY A 36 -4.22 14.91 2.55
CA GLY A 36 -5.41 14.72 3.39
C GLY A 36 -6.71 14.68 2.59
N GLU A 37 -6.84 15.56 1.59
CA GLU A 37 -7.98 15.58 0.68
C GLU A 37 -8.05 14.27 -0.13
N ILE A 38 -6.93 13.79 -0.64
CA ILE A 38 -6.84 12.52 -1.38
C ILE A 38 -7.18 11.33 -0.47
N PHE A 39 -6.72 11.32 0.78
CA PHE A 39 -7.09 10.28 1.74
C PHE A 39 -8.59 10.27 2.01
N ALA A 40 -9.18 11.44 2.22
CA ALA A 40 -10.61 11.56 2.47
C ALA A 40 -11.43 11.11 1.25
N VAL A 41 -11.06 11.52 0.04
CA VAL A 41 -11.72 11.10 -1.20
C VAL A 41 -11.58 9.60 -1.41
N SER A 42 -10.38 9.06 -1.24
CA SER A 42 -10.11 7.63 -1.40
C SER A 42 -11.00 6.81 -0.46
N ILE A 43 -11.03 7.14 0.83
CA ILE A 43 -11.85 6.44 1.83
C ILE A 43 -13.34 6.59 1.51
N ALA A 44 -13.80 7.79 1.17
CA ALA A 44 -15.22 8.05 0.87
C ALA A 44 -15.71 7.29 -0.37
N GLN A 45 -14.82 7.00 -1.32
CA GLN A 45 -15.11 6.28 -2.56
C GLN A 45 -14.79 4.78 -2.45
N GLY A 46 -14.44 4.27 -1.26
CA GLY A 46 -14.10 2.86 -1.06
C GLY A 46 -12.73 2.44 -1.61
N GLY A 47 -11.91 3.41 -2.04
CA GLY A 47 -10.53 3.23 -2.49
C GLY A 47 -9.54 2.96 -1.34
N PRO A 48 -8.23 2.91 -1.61
CA PRO A 48 -7.25 2.49 -0.62
C PRO A 48 -7.13 3.51 0.52
N ALA A 49 -7.13 3.02 1.76
CA ALA A 49 -6.84 3.83 2.93
C ALA A 49 -5.31 3.97 3.13
N PRO A 50 -4.83 5.01 3.85
CA PRO A 50 -3.38 5.21 4.07
C PRO A 50 -2.67 4.01 4.72
N GLN A 51 -3.16 3.52 5.86
CA GLN A 51 -2.62 2.33 6.57
C GLN A 51 -1.09 2.27 6.77
N PHE A 52 -0.41 3.43 6.80
CA PHE A 52 1.06 3.49 6.93
C PHE A 52 1.51 4.45 8.04
N LEU A 53 0.63 5.22 8.66
CA LEU A 53 1.04 6.22 9.66
C LEU A 53 1.47 5.56 10.97
N GLN A 54 2.39 6.21 11.68
CA GLN A 54 2.64 5.88 13.09
C GLN A 54 1.45 6.24 13.97
N GLU A 55 1.32 5.54 15.10
CA GLU A 55 0.23 5.72 16.07
C GLU A 55 0.10 7.17 16.54
N TRP A 56 1.23 7.79 16.89
CA TRP A 56 1.25 9.15 17.43
C TRP A 56 0.77 10.18 16.40
N CYS A 57 1.04 9.99 15.10
CA CYS A 57 0.53 10.85 14.03
C CYS A 57 -1.00 10.80 13.99
N TYR A 58 -1.57 9.60 14.02
CA TYR A 58 -3.03 9.41 14.03
C TYR A 58 -3.67 10.05 15.27
N ASN A 59 -3.11 9.80 16.45
CA ASN A 59 -3.60 10.37 17.69
C ASN A 59 -3.51 11.90 17.70
N TYR A 60 -2.44 12.47 17.14
CA TYR A 60 -2.32 13.91 16.99
C TYR A 60 -3.38 14.46 16.03
N ILE A 61 -3.58 13.86 14.86
CA ILE A 61 -4.59 14.31 13.88
C ILE A 61 -5.99 14.36 14.52
N VAL A 62 -6.34 13.35 15.32
CA VAL A 62 -7.67 13.26 15.94
C VAL A 62 -7.79 14.17 17.17
N THR A 63 -6.79 14.23 18.03
CA THR A 63 -6.91 14.85 19.36
C THR A 63 -6.20 16.19 19.51
N ARG A 64 -5.30 16.53 18.58
CA ARG A 64 -4.34 17.64 18.65
C ARG A 64 -3.41 17.59 19.87
N LYS A 65 -3.28 16.43 20.51
CA LYS A 65 -2.39 16.23 21.66
C LYS A 65 -1.10 15.61 21.20
N LEU A 66 0.01 16.26 21.56
CA LEU A 66 1.34 15.75 21.29
C LEU A 66 1.61 14.51 22.12
N GLN A 67 2.20 13.49 21.50
CA GLN A 67 2.63 12.26 22.15
C GLN A 67 4.05 11.94 21.70
N THR A 68 4.89 11.51 22.65
CA THR A 68 6.29 11.14 22.39
C THR A 68 6.56 9.65 22.59
N GLU A 69 5.55 8.89 23.03
CA GLU A 69 5.64 7.44 23.24
C GLU A 69 5.57 6.72 21.90
N GLY A 70 6.49 5.77 21.66
CA GLY A 70 6.51 4.95 20.44
C GLY A 70 6.81 5.72 19.15
N VAL A 71 7.42 6.91 19.25
CA VAL A 71 7.86 7.68 18.08
C VAL A 71 9.12 7.06 17.49
N HIS A 72 9.08 6.76 16.20
CA HIS A 72 10.24 6.33 15.44
C HIS A 72 10.56 7.37 14.36
N ASP A 73 11.73 8.00 14.43
CA ASP A 73 12.17 8.99 13.44
C ASP A 73 13.52 8.52 12.90
N MET A 74 13.55 8.08 11.64
CA MET A 74 14.75 7.51 11.04
C MET A 74 15.96 8.45 11.06
N GLU A 75 15.75 9.78 11.09
CA GLU A 75 16.83 10.77 11.14
C GLU A 75 17.42 10.87 12.56
N LEU A 76 16.56 10.83 13.59
CA LEU A 76 16.95 11.11 14.98
C LEU A 76 17.17 9.85 15.83
N SER A 77 16.60 8.71 15.45
CA SER A 77 16.79 7.43 16.14
C SER A 77 18.28 7.06 16.29
N PRO A 78 19.16 7.23 15.27
CA PRO A 78 20.59 6.96 15.44
C PRO A 78 21.26 7.85 16.49
N LEU A 79 20.88 9.13 16.58
CA LEU A 79 21.40 10.05 17.60
C LEU A 79 20.94 9.63 19.00
N MET A 80 19.67 9.25 19.15
CA MET A 80 19.12 8.76 20.42
C MET A 80 19.87 7.53 20.93
N THR A 81 20.10 6.53 20.06
CA THR A 81 20.87 5.33 20.41
C THR A 81 22.31 5.65 20.82
N LYS A 82 22.97 6.59 20.12
CA LYS A 82 24.32 7.05 20.48
C LYS A 82 24.34 7.70 21.86
N ILE A 83 23.37 8.57 22.17
CA ILE A 83 23.27 9.26 23.46
C ILE A 83 22.99 8.27 24.59
N GLU A 84 22.11 7.29 24.37
CA GLU A 84 21.82 6.25 25.36
C GLU A 84 23.08 5.48 25.74
N GLY A 85 23.87 5.04 24.75
CA GLY A 85 25.09 4.25 24.96
C GLY A 85 26.34 5.04 25.38
N ALA A 86 26.36 6.36 25.24
CA ALA A 86 27.58 7.15 25.42
C ALA A 86 27.96 7.40 26.89
N SER A 87 29.23 7.22 27.25
CA SER A 87 29.76 7.66 28.56
C SER A 87 30.20 9.13 28.57
N ASP A 88 30.35 9.74 27.40
CA ASP A 88 30.67 11.16 27.20
C ASP A 88 29.73 11.74 26.13
N LEU A 89 29.04 12.83 26.47
CA LEU A 89 28.09 13.51 25.59
C LEU A 89 28.70 14.69 24.83
N SER A 90 29.93 15.09 25.14
CA SER A 90 30.63 16.20 24.48
C SER A 90 30.58 16.14 22.95
N PRO A 91 30.76 14.96 22.29
CA PRO A 91 30.69 14.85 20.83
C PRO A 91 29.34 15.22 20.22
N TYR A 92 28.24 15.09 20.98
CA TYR A 92 26.87 15.28 20.48
C TYR A 92 26.28 16.64 20.88
N THR A 93 27.09 17.51 21.49
CA THR A 93 26.63 18.81 22.01
C THR A 93 25.87 19.62 20.97
N HIS A 94 26.42 19.75 19.76
CA HIS A 94 25.78 20.53 18.70
C HIS A 94 24.43 19.93 18.28
N GLU A 95 24.36 18.62 18.06
CA GLU A 95 23.13 17.93 17.65
C GLU A 95 22.04 18.01 18.73
N ILE A 96 22.43 17.93 20.01
CA ILE A 96 21.53 18.10 21.16
C ILE A 96 20.98 19.54 21.23
N LEU A 97 21.84 20.54 21.02
CA LEU A 97 21.46 21.95 21.00
C LEU A 97 20.55 22.27 19.81
N ASP A 98 20.81 21.70 18.63
CA ASP A 98 19.97 21.85 17.42
C ASP A 98 18.55 21.29 17.64
N CYS A 99 18.41 20.27 18.51
CA CYS A 99 17.12 19.76 18.95
C CYS A 99 16.41 20.70 19.96
N GLY A 100 17.03 21.81 20.35
CA GLY A 100 16.45 22.81 21.25
C GLY A 100 16.60 22.48 22.73
N TYR A 101 17.47 21.53 23.11
CA TYR A 101 17.79 21.28 24.51
C TYR A 101 18.70 22.38 25.06
N THR A 102 18.33 22.99 26.19
CA THR A 102 19.06 24.12 26.78
C THR A 102 19.58 23.84 28.20
N GLY A 103 19.46 22.59 28.66
CA GLY A 103 19.93 22.17 29.99
C GLY A 103 21.41 21.74 29.99
N PRO A 104 21.92 21.28 31.15
CA PRO A 104 23.24 20.66 31.24
C PRO A 104 23.34 19.42 30.33
N ILE A 105 24.45 19.31 29.59
CA ILE A 105 24.73 18.19 28.67
C ILE A 105 25.75 17.28 29.36
N ASP A 106 25.24 16.31 30.10
CA ASP A 106 26.02 15.31 30.82
C ASP A 106 25.22 14.00 30.97
N THR A 107 25.85 12.97 31.51
CA THR A 107 25.26 11.63 31.64
C THR A 107 24.08 11.57 32.61
N ASP A 108 24.01 12.48 33.58
CA ASP A 108 22.94 12.52 34.58
C ASP A 108 21.64 13.07 33.98
N HIS A 109 21.74 13.86 32.90
CA HIS A 109 20.62 14.48 32.22
C HIS A 109 20.19 13.78 30.92
N LYS A 110 20.70 12.57 30.63
CA LYS A 110 20.37 11.80 29.41
C LYS A 110 18.88 11.68 29.14
N THR A 111 18.08 11.36 30.15
CA THR A 111 16.62 11.21 29.99
C THR A 111 15.97 12.51 29.51
N SER A 112 16.40 13.66 30.04
CA SER A 112 15.91 14.98 29.64
C SER A 112 16.32 15.33 28.21
N ILE A 113 17.55 14.98 27.84
CA ILE A 113 18.09 15.15 26.48
C ILE A 113 17.28 14.32 25.48
N LEU A 114 17.10 13.02 25.73
CA LEU A 114 16.32 12.13 24.86
C LEU A 114 14.88 12.60 24.71
N ARG A 115 14.27 13.08 25.80
CA ARG A 115 12.92 13.66 25.75
C ARG A 115 12.87 14.92 24.89
N ALA A 116 13.89 15.78 24.95
CA ALA A 116 13.95 16.97 24.10
C ALA A 116 14.10 16.62 22.62
N ILE A 117 14.90 15.60 22.29
CA ILE A 117 15.05 15.10 20.92
C ILE A 117 13.72 14.54 20.39
N LEU A 118 12.99 13.75 21.19
CA LEU A 118 11.65 13.25 20.84
C LEU A 118 10.64 14.39 20.65
N LEU A 119 10.65 15.38 21.54
CA LEU A 119 9.80 16.56 21.41
C LEU A 119 10.14 17.36 20.16
N HIS A 120 11.42 17.52 19.83
CA HIS A 120 11.86 18.16 18.59
C HIS A 120 11.36 17.39 17.37
N SER A 121 11.56 16.06 17.33
CA SER A 121 11.10 15.18 16.25
C SER A 121 9.61 15.34 15.97
N THR A 122 8.78 15.35 17.02
CA THR A 122 7.32 15.43 16.88
C THR A 122 6.85 16.86 16.58
N THR A 123 7.41 17.86 17.26
CA THR A 123 7.02 19.27 17.11
C THR A 123 7.30 19.78 15.70
N LYS A 124 8.43 19.40 15.09
CA LYS A 124 8.77 19.82 13.72
C LYS A 124 7.78 19.30 12.66
N ARG A 125 6.95 18.29 12.97
CA ARG A 125 5.92 17.73 12.06
C ARG A 125 4.53 18.29 12.26
N ILE A 126 4.29 19.03 13.34
CA ILE A 126 2.97 19.60 13.67
C ILE A 126 2.38 20.38 12.49
N PRO A 127 3.11 21.29 11.81
CA PRO A 127 2.54 22.04 10.69
C PRO A 127 2.05 21.15 9.55
N MET A 128 2.76 20.06 9.25
CA MET A 128 2.39 19.09 8.23
C MET A 128 1.15 18.29 8.64
N LEU A 129 1.07 17.88 9.91
CA LEU A 129 -0.09 17.17 10.45
C LEU A 129 -1.34 18.06 10.51
N GLU A 130 -1.18 19.34 10.80
CA GLU A 130 -2.29 20.32 10.77
C GLU A 130 -2.81 20.52 9.34
N GLN A 131 -1.92 20.69 8.34
CA GLN A 131 -2.36 20.72 6.94
C GLN A 131 -3.05 19.42 6.51
N LEU A 132 -2.50 18.27 6.89
CA LEU A 132 -3.11 16.98 6.60
C LEU A 132 -4.53 16.91 7.20
N ARG A 133 -4.69 17.37 8.44
CA ARG A 133 -5.98 17.44 9.14
C ARG A 133 -6.97 18.37 8.42
N GLU A 134 -6.52 19.53 7.91
CA GLU A 134 -7.36 20.41 7.10
C GLU A 134 -7.89 19.69 5.84
N GLY A 135 -7.04 18.94 5.16
CA GLY A 135 -7.46 18.18 3.97
C GLY A 135 -8.47 17.09 4.29
N LEU A 136 -8.32 16.43 5.44
CA LEU A 136 -9.25 15.41 5.94
C LEU A 136 -10.64 15.98 6.31
N GLU A 137 -10.85 17.30 6.34
CA GLU A 137 -12.19 17.88 6.52
C GLU A 137 -13.10 17.64 5.30
N VAL A 138 -12.54 17.25 4.15
CA VAL A 138 -13.32 16.82 2.99
C VAL A 138 -14.28 15.70 3.39
N TYR A 139 -15.54 15.82 2.93
CA TYR A 139 -16.66 14.96 3.32
C TYR A 139 -16.94 14.90 4.85
N ASN A 140 -16.43 15.85 5.63
CA ASN A 140 -16.47 15.85 7.09
C ASN A 140 -15.81 14.61 7.72
N LEU A 141 -14.81 14.01 7.07
CA LEU A 141 -14.15 12.80 7.59
C LEU A 141 -13.53 13.05 8.97
N MET A 142 -12.96 14.24 9.22
CA MET A 142 -12.46 14.60 10.55
C MET A 142 -13.52 14.47 11.66
N LYS A 143 -14.76 14.91 11.42
CA LYS A 143 -15.84 14.77 12.41
C LYS A 143 -16.16 13.30 12.70
N VAL A 144 -16.01 12.43 11.71
CA VAL A 144 -16.20 10.98 11.89
C VAL A 144 -15.05 10.40 12.71
N MET A 145 -13.80 10.75 12.37
CA MET A 145 -12.60 10.30 13.08
C MET A 145 -12.61 10.72 14.56
N GLU A 146 -13.06 11.94 14.87
CA GLU A 146 -13.18 12.42 16.25
C GLU A 146 -14.27 11.70 17.04
N ARG A 147 -15.38 11.33 16.39
CA ARG A 147 -16.47 10.58 17.02
C ARG A 147 -16.16 9.10 17.18
N LYS A 148 -15.39 8.52 16.26
CA LYS A 148 -15.08 7.09 16.15
C LYS A 148 -13.57 6.84 15.94
N PRO A 149 -12.72 7.27 16.89
CA PRO A 149 -11.27 7.18 16.73
C PRO A 149 -10.77 5.74 16.66
N LYS A 150 -11.39 4.82 17.41
CA LYS A 150 -10.92 3.42 17.43
C LYS A 150 -11.21 2.71 16.12
N GLU A 151 -12.38 2.98 15.54
CA GLU A 151 -12.87 2.39 14.31
C GLU A 151 -12.14 2.94 13.09
N CYS A 152 -11.77 4.23 13.11
CA CYS A 152 -11.01 4.84 12.02
C CYS A 152 -9.51 4.50 12.08
N ARG A 153 -8.97 4.10 13.23
CA ARG A 153 -7.53 3.85 13.42
C ARG A 153 -6.93 2.93 12.36
N SER A 154 -7.60 1.82 12.05
CA SER A 154 -7.11 0.81 11.08
C SER A 154 -7.03 1.29 9.64
N LEU A 155 -7.66 2.43 9.32
CA LEU A 155 -7.57 3.07 8.00
C LEU A 155 -6.28 3.88 7.85
N PHE A 156 -5.68 4.32 8.95
CA PHE A 156 -4.56 5.25 8.92
C PHE A 156 -3.25 4.64 9.41
N VAL A 157 -3.31 3.88 10.51
CA VAL A 157 -2.13 3.38 11.20
C VAL A 157 -1.64 2.08 10.57
N VAL A 158 -0.31 1.92 10.50
CA VAL A 158 0.36 0.69 10.11
C VAL A 158 -0.06 -0.53 10.96
N GLY A 159 0.05 -1.73 10.40
CA GLY A 159 -0.13 -2.99 11.13
C GLY A 159 -1.42 -3.76 10.85
N HIS A 160 -2.30 -3.26 9.97
CA HIS A 160 -3.40 -4.05 9.42
C HIS A 160 -2.97 -4.65 8.07
N ASN A 161 -2.63 -5.93 8.04
CA ASN A 161 -2.31 -6.63 6.80
C ASN A 161 -3.60 -7.07 6.08
N ASP A 162 -4.30 -6.13 5.45
CA ASP A 162 -5.47 -6.40 4.59
C ASP A 162 -5.08 -6.47 3.10
N LYS A 163 -3.85 -6.94 2.81
CA LYS A 163 -3.41 -7.14 1.43
C LYS A 163 -4.32 -8.16 0.73
N VAL A 164 -4.46 -7.98 -0.58
CA VAL A 164 -5.15 -8.94 -1.44
C VAL A 164 -4.38 -10.25 -1.44
N ASP A 165 -5.08 -11.34 -1.17
CA ASP A 165 -4.58 -12.71 -1.20
C ASP A 165 -5.24 -13.51 -2.34
N SER A 166 -4.68 -14.68 -2.64
CA SER A 166 -5.13 -15.61 -3.68
C SER A 166 -6.62 -15.93 -3.52
N ASN A 167 -7.03 -16.26 -2.30
CA ASN A 167 -8.41 -16.57 -1.93
C ASN A 167 -9.35 -15.40 -2.22
N TYR A 168 -8.93 -14.17 -1.97
CA TYR A 168 -9.71 -12.99 -2.28
C TYR A 168 -9.92 -12.86 -3.78
N ILE A 169 -8.89 -12.98 -4.62
CA ILE A 169 -9.08 -12.92 -6.08
C ILE A 169 -10.01 -14.06 -6.54
N MET A 170 -9.72 -15.30 -6.15
CA MET A 170 -10.48 -16.48 -6.58
C MET A 170 -11.95 -16.43 -6.16
N SER A 171 -12.27 -15.95 -4.97
CA SER A 171 -13.66 -15.82 -4.49
C SER A 171 -14.49 -14.77 -5.23
N HIS A 172 -13.85 -13.83 -5.93
CA HIS A 172 -14.54 -12.80 -6.71
C HIS A 172 -14.55 -13.09 -8.22
N ILE A 173 -13.89 -14.16 -8.66
CA ILE A 173 -13.94 -14.60 -10.06
C ILE A 173 -15.35 -15.07 -10.43
N ALA A 174 -15.84 -14.57 -11.56
CA ALA A 174 -17.12 -14.92 -12.17
C ALA A 174 -16.87 -15.37 -13.62
N PRO A 175 -16.61 -16.67 -13.86
CA PRO A 175 -16.25 -17.15 -15.20
C PRO A 175 -17.48 -17.33 -16.09
N GLU A 176 -17.38 -16.89 -17.34
CA GLU A 176 -18.35 -17.16 -18.41
C GLU A 176 -18.02 -18.50 -19.08
N LEU A 177 -18.47 -19.58 -18.44
CA LEU A 177 -18.19 -20.94 -18.91
C LEU A 177 -19.00 -21.31 -20.16
N SER A 178 -18.37 -22.13 -21.01
CA SER A 178 -19.03 -22.88 -22.08
C SER A 178 -20.09 -23.84 -21.52
N SER A 179 -20.89 -24.41 -22.44
CA SER A 179 -21.97 -25.33 -22.10
C SER A 179 -21.51 -26.46 -21.18
N GLN A 180 -22.36 -26.77 -20.19
CA GLN A 180 -22.06 -27.76 -19.17
C GLN A 180 -21.76 -29.13 -19.79
N GLY A 181 -20.65 -29.75 -19.36
CA GLY A 181 -20.18 -31.04 -19.86
C GLY A 181 -19.43 -30.99 -21.19
N SER A 182 -19.20 -29.80 -21.76
CA SER A 182 -18.41 -29.67 -22.98
C SER A 182 -16.90 -29.82 -22.73
N THR A 183 -16.16 -30.24 -23.76
CA THR A 183 -14.69 -30.26 -23.71
C THR A 183 -14.09 -28.86 -23.54
N LYS A 184 -14.78 -27.82 -24.03
CA LYS A 184 -14.42 -26.42 -23.80
C LYS A 184 -14.50 -26.08 -22.31
N GLN A 185 -15.62 -26.40 -21.66
CA GLN A 185 -15.79 -26.16 -20.22
C GLN A 185 -14.69 -26.87 -19.40
N ALA A 186 -14.34 -28.10 -19.74
CA ALA A 186 -13.26 -28.81 -19.04
C ALA A 186 -11.89 -28.09 -19.16
N LYS A 187 -11.59 -27.51 -20.32
CA LYS A 187 -10.37 -26.71 -20.52
C LYS A 187 -10.42 -25.38 -19.75
N GLU A 188 -11.58 -24.73 -19.72
CA GLU A 188 -11.79 -23.46 -19.02
C GLU A 188 -11.60 -23.60 -17.51
N LEU A 189 -12.19 -24.64 -16.90
CA LEU A 189 -11.99 -24.96 -15.49
C LEU A 189 -10.52 -25.24 -15.17
N LYS A 190 -9.82 -25.96 -16.05
CA LYS A 190 -8.39 -26.22 -15.89
C LYS A 190 -7.55 -24.94 -15.89
N VAL A 191 -7.90 -23.94 -16.71
CA VAL A 191 -7.23 -22.63 -16.71
C VAL A 191 -7.52 -21.84 -15.42
N LEU A 192 -8.70 -22.01 -14.83
CA LEU A 192 -8.99 -21.43 -13.51
C LEU A 192 -8.18 -22.10 -12.41
N ASP A 193 -8.00 -23.43 -12.47
CA ASP A 193 -7.10 -24.15 -11.56
C ASP A 193 -5.66 -23.64 -11.70
N TYR A 194 -5.17 -23.46 -12.93
CA TYR A 194 -3.86 -22.87 -13.19
C TYR A 194 -3.72 -21.44 -12.65
N LEU A 195 -4.77 -20.61 -12.75
CA LEU A 195 -4.76 -19.28 -12.16
C LEU A 195 -4.65 -19.35 -10.63
N GLN A 196 -5.39 -20.25 -10.00
CA GLN A 196 -5.32 -20.45 -8.56
C GLN A 196 -3.92 -20.91 -8.12
N ASP A 197 -3.36 -21.92 -8.81
CA ASP A 197 -2.01 -22.43 -8.54
C ASP A 197 -0.95 -21.33 -8.69
N TYR A 198 -1.05 -20.52 -9.75
CA TYR A 198 -0.15 -19.39 -9.97
C TYR A 198 -0.24 -18.33 -8.87
N LEU A 199 -1.46 -18.00 -8.42
CA LEU A 199 -1.65 -17.03 -7.34
C LEU A 199 -1.05 -17.55 -6.02
N ASN A 200 -1.26 -18.83 -5.69
CA ASN A 200 -0.68 -19.45 -4.50
C ASN A 200 0.85 -19.46 -4.56
N GLU A 201 1.44 -19.79 -5.72
CA GLU A 201 2.89 -19.72 -5.92
C GLU A 201 3.44 -18.33 -5.60
N LEU A 202 2.79 -17.26 -6.09
CA LEU A 202 3.22 -15.90 -5.80
C LEU A 202 3.19 -15.58 -4.31
N GLU A 203 2.27 -16.14 -3.53
CA GLU A 203 2.22 -15.95 -2.07
C GLU A 203 3.33 -16.73 -1.36
N ASP A 204 3.61 -17.95 -1.80
CA ASP A 204 4.66 -18.78 -1.22
C ASP A 204 6.05 -18.15 -1.45
N PHE A 205 6.30 -17.56 -2.63
CA PHE A 205 7.56 -16.86 -2.92
C PHE A 205 7.76 -15.60 -2.06
N GLN A 206 6.68 -14.95 -1.59
CA GLN A 206 6.80 -13.77 -0.73
C GLN A 206 7.21 -14.11 0.71
N GLN A 207 7.07 -15.37 1.14
CA GLN A 207 7.50 -15.83 2.45
C GLN A 207 8.99 -16.22 2.47
N GLY A 208 9.63 -16.30 1.30
CA GLY A 208 11.07 -16.55 1.15
C GLY A 208 11.87 -15.25 1.13
N GLU A 209 12.80 -15.11 2.08
CA GLU A 209 13.74 -13.98 2.15
C GLU A 209 14.72 -13.95 0.97
N THR A 210 14.32 -13.34 -0.16
CA THR A 210 15.30 -12.89 -1.15
C THR A 210 14.92 -11.52 -1.69
N GLU A 211 15.52 -10.48 -1.08
CA GLU A 211 15.56 -9.13 -1.61
C GLU A 211 16.40 -9.10 -2.90
N GLN A 212 15.77 -9.32 -4.06
CA GLN A 212 16.32 -8.89 -5.35
C GLN A 212 15.26 -8.96 -6.47
N MET A 213 15.08 -7.82 -7.15
CA MET A 213 14.04 -7.50 -8.15
C MET A 213 12.61 -7.45 -7.60
N GLN A 214 11.78 -6.52 -8.11
CA GLN A 214 10.34 -6.46 -7.80
C GLN A 214 9.69 -7.75 -8.30
N ALA A 215 9.70 -8.80 -7.48
CA ALA A 215 8.97 -10.01 -7.76
C ALA A 215 7.49 -9.67 -7.85
N LEU A 216 6.85 -10.16 -8.92
CA LEU A 216 5.40 -10.12 -9.06
C LEU A 216 4.75 -10.67 -7.79
N ASN A 217 3.61 -10.09 -7.41
CA ASN A 217 2.86 -10.51 -6.25
C ASN A 217 1.35 -10.43 -6.49
N VAL A 218 0.57 -11.06 -5.62
CA VAL A 218 -0.89 -11.14 -5.76
C VAL A 218 -1.57 -9.77 -5.87
N PRO A 219 -1.23 -8.74 -5.05
CA PRO A 219 -1.73 -7.38 -5.27
C PRO A 219 -1.46 -6.80 -6.67
N MET A 220 -0.30 -7.10 -7.27
CA MET A 220 0.00 -6.68 -8.65
C MET A 220 -0.86 -7.41 -9.68
N VAL A 221 -1.17 -8.70 -9.48
CA VAL A 221 -2.10 -9.43 -10.33
C VAL A 221 -3.49 -8.80 -10.26
N MET A 222 -3.99 -8.54 -9.05
CA MET A 222 -5.28 -7.85 -8.85
C MET A 222 -5.28 -6.48 -9.54
N GLN A 223 -4.21 -5.70 -9.39
CA GLN A 223 -4.09 -4.40 -10.04
C GLN A 223 -4.11 -4.49 -11.56
N TRP A 224 -3.42 -5.47 -12.13
CA TRP A 224 -3.43 -5.69 -13.57
C TRP A 224 -4.84 -6.06 -14.05
N MET A 225 -5.53 -6.98 -13.37
CA MET A 225 -6.89 -7.43 -13.75
C MET A 225 -7.96 -6.34 -13.62
N THR A 226 -7.83 -5.44 -12.64
CA THR A 226 -8.96 -4.61 -12.16
C THR A 226 -8.64 -3.12 -12.02
N GLY A 227 -7.37 -2.73 -12.16
CA GLY A 227 -6.89 -1.37 -11.89
C GLY A 227 -6.68 -1.05 -10.40
N GLN A 228 -7.02 -1.95 -9.48
CA GLN A 228 -6.89 -1.77 -8.03
C GLN A 228 -6.08 -2.89 -7.37
N ALA A 229 -5.16 -2.55 -6.46
CA ALA A 229 -4.28 -3.52 -5.79
C ALA A 229 -4.74 -3.92 -4.38
N HIS A 230 -5.90 -3.43 -3.92
CA HIS A 230 -6.34 -3.50 -2.52
C HIS A 230 -7.71 -4.16 -2.42
N LYS A 231 -8.03 -4.69 -1.23
CA LYS A 231 -9.37 -5.16 -0.90
C LYS A 231 -10.28 -3.93 -0.78
N HIS A 232 -11.49 -4.00 -1.33
CA HIS A 232 -12.47 -2.93 -1.21
C HIS A 232 -12.71 -2.59 0.26
N LEU A 233 -12.85 -1.32 0.64
CA LEU A 233 -13.07 -0.99 2.06
C LEU A 233 -14.47 -1.37 2.54
N LEU A 234 -15.49 -1.15 1.70
CA LEU A 234 -16.89 -1.37 2.06
C LEU A 234 -17.29 -2.82 1.79
N VAL A 235 -17.97 -3.44 2.77
CA VAL A 235 -18.47 -4.82 2.64
C VAL A 235 -19.49 -4.94 1.49
N SER A 236 -20.31 -3.91 1.27
CA SER A 236 -21.22 -3.85 0.12
C SER A 236 -20.48 -3.98 -1.21
N ASP A 237 -19.37 -3.26 -1.33
CA ASP A 237 -18.58 -3.21 -2.55
C ASP A 237 -17.82 -4.53 -2.74
N ARG A 238 -17.28 -5.11 -1.66
CA ARG A 238 -16.72 -6.48 -1.67
C ARG A 238 -17.75 -7.48 -2.21
N ASN A 239 -18.97 -7.44 -1.71
CA ASN A 239 -20.00 -8.40 -2.11
C ASN A 239 -20.46 -8.23 -3.56
N ALA A 240 -20.51 -6.98 -4.04
CA ALA A 240 -20.91 -6.65 -5.41
C ALA A 240 -19.78 -6.86 -6.43
N PHE A 241 -18.53 -6.78 -5.98
CA PHE A 241 -17.35 -6.88 -6.83
C PHE A 241 -17.22 -8.25 -7.47
N LYS A 242 -16.94 -8.27 -8.77
CA LYS A 242 -16.69 -9.47 -9.57
C LYS A 242 -15.60 -9.22 -10.59
N ILE A 243 -14.83 -10.26 -10.85
CA ILE A 243 -13.83 -10.32 -11.91
C ILE A 243 -14.39 -11.26 -12.98
N THR A 244 -14.85 -10.70 -14.09
CA THR A 244 -15.39 -11.51 -15.18
C THR A 244 -14.25 -12.17 -15.94
N ILE A 245 -14.31 -13.49 -16.09
CA ILE A 245 -13.35 -14.24 -16.90
C ILE A 245 -14.04 -14.77 -18.15
N ILE A 246 -13.50 -14.41 -19.32
CA ILE A 246 -13.96 -14.85 -20.63
C ILE A 246 -12.89 -15.76 -21.24
N PHE A 247 -13.31 -16.77 -21.99
CA PHE A 247 -12.42 -17.73 -22.64
C PHE A 247 -12.55 -17.66 -24.15
N ASP A 248 -11.50 -17.17 -24.83
CA ASP A 248 -11.46 -17.10 -26.30
C ASP A 248 -10.86 -18.39 -26.88
N HIS A 249 -11.72 -19.22 -27.47
CA HIS A 249 -11.33 -20.46 -28.15
C HIS A 249 -11.04 -20.27 -29.65
N ASN A 250 -11.21 -19.06 -30.19
CA ASN A 250 -11.25 -18.80 -31.63
C ASN A 250 -10.10 -17.91 -32.11
N CYS A 251 -9.05 -17.67 -31.30
CA CYS A 251 -7.96 -16.78 -31.70
C CYS A 251 -7.32 -17.15 -33.06
N LEU A 252 -7.20 -18.45 -33.38
CA LEU A 252 -6.65 -18.94 -34.66
C LEU A 252 -7.56 -18.65 -35.86
N GLN A 253 -8.85 -18.46 -35.64
CA GLN A 253 -9.80 -18.02 -36.67
C GLN A 253 -9.67 -16.53 -36.93
N HIS A 254 -9.44 -15.74 -35.87
CA HIS A 254 -9.29 -14.28 -35.97
C HIS A 254 -7.93 -13.88 -36.56
N THR A 255 -6.85 -14.56 -36.15
CA THR A 255 -5.49 -14.30 -36.62
C THR A 255 -4.80 -15.63 -36.97
N PRO A 256 -4.86 -16.11 -38.21
CA PRO A 256 -4.21 -17.35 -38.57
C PRO A 256 -2.67 -17.28 -38.41
N GLY A 257 -2.06 -18.32 -37.86
CA GLY A 257 -0.59 -18.51 -37.85
C GLY A 257 0.19 -17.87 -36.71
N HIS A 258 -0.46 -17.24 -35.71
CA HIS A 258 0.23 -16.80 -34.50
C HIS A 258 0.61 -17.99 -33.61
N THR A 259 1.68 -17.82 -32.83
CA THR A 259 2.23 -18.86 -31.94
C THR A 259 2.00 -18.57 -30.45
N VAL A 260 1.53 -17.37 -30.12
CA VAL A 260 1.24 -16.95 -28.74
C VAL A 260 0.09 -15.94 -28.74
N CYS A 261 -0.72 -15.95 -27.69
CA CYS A 261 -1.67 -14.90 -27.38
C CYS A 261 -1.52 -14.53 -25.91
N TYR A 262 -1.58 -13.23 -25.59
CA TYR A 262 -1.63 -12.77 -24.22
C TYR A 262 -3.08 -12.48 -23.80
N PRO A 263 -3.41 -12.62 -22.51
CA PRO A 263 -4.69 -12.20 -21.98
C PRO A 263 -4.99 -10.75 -22.29
N LEU A 264 -6.25 -10.47 -22.58
CA LEU A 264 -6.74 -9.09 -22.73
C LEU A 264 -7.41 -8.67 -21.43
N VAL A 265 -7.10 -7.46 -20.96
CA VAL A 265 -7.69 -6.92 -19.73
C VAL A 265 -8.41 -5.62 -20.00
N SER A 266 -9.65 -5.56 -19.53
CA SER A 266 -10.42 -4.33 -19.41
C SER A 266 -10.59 -4.02 -17.92
N ALA A 267 -9.62 -3.31 -17.35
CA ALA A 267 -9.59 -3.01 -15.91
C ALA A 267 -10.86 -2.26 -15.44
N CYS A 268 -11.38 -1.32 -16.23
CA CYS A 268 -12.59 -0.56 -15.90
C CYS A 268 -13.84 -1.43 -15.72
N THR A 269 -13.91 -2.58 -16.40
CA THR A 269 -15.01 -3.54 -16.28
C THR A 269 -14.61 -4.78 -15.49
N SER A 270 -13.39 -4.81 -14.94
CA SER A 270 -12.79 -5.97 -14.26
C SER A 270 -12.93 -7.26 -15.08
N THR A 271 -12.69 -7.17 -16.39
CA THR A 271 -12.84 -8.29 -17.33
C THR A 271 -11.49 -8.75 -17.84
N VAL A 272 -11.23 -10.06 -17.77
CA VAL A 272 -10.04 -10.71 -18.30
C VAL A 272 -10.45 -11.76 -19.32
N THR A 273 -9.87 -11.71 -20.51
CA THR A 273 -10.10 -12.70 -21.56
C THR A 273 -8.86 -13.57 -21.73
N PHE A 274 -8.98 -14.86 -21.44
CA PHE A 274 -7.91 -15.84 -21.64
C PHE A 274 -7.99 -16.46 -23.04
N PRO A 275 -6.89 -16.42 -23.82
CA PRO A 275 -6.83 -17.06 -25.13
C PRO A 275 -6.48 -18.56 -24.99
N MET A 276 -7.45 -19.43 -25.24
CA MET A 276 -7.38 -20.84 -24.83
C MET A 276 -6.49 -21.73 -25.70
N ALA A 277 -6.14 -21.31 -26.91
CA ALA A 277 -5.43 -22.15 -27.86
C ALA A 277 -4.00 -22.52 -27.42
N HIS A 278 -3.36 -21.69 -26.58
CA HIS A 278 -1.94 -21.81 -26.20
C HIS A 278 -1.72 -22.02 -24.70
N LEU A 279 -2.78 -22.31 -23.95
CA LEU A 279 -2.76 -22.51 -22.49
C LEU A 279 -3.01 -23.98 -22.15
N GLU A 280 -2.28 -24.90 -22.78
CA GLU A 280 -2.52 -26.36 -22.66
C GLU A 280 -2.05 -26.95 -21.32
N ASP A 281 -0.91 -26.43 -20.83
CA ASP A 281 -0.25 -26.82 -19.61
C ASP A 281 0.05 -25.62 -18.70
N TYR A 282 0.39 -25.93 -17.45
CA TYR A 282 0.61 -24.94 -16.42
C TYR A 282 1.82 -24.03 -16.70
N GLU A 283 2.93 -24.55 -17.23
CA GLU A 283 4.12 -23.75 -17.49
C GLU A 283 3.87 -22.75 -18.62
N SER A 284 3.17 -23.18 -19.67
CA SER A 284 2.71 -22.30 -20.74
C SER A 284 1.82 -21.19 -20.19
N PHE A 285 0.85 -21.52 -19.33
CA PHE A 285 -0.01 -20.53 -18.67
C PHE A 285 0.78 -19.56 -17.79
N ARG A 286 1.64 -20.09 -16.91
CA ARG A 286 2.45 -19.35 -15.95
C ARG A 286 3.37 -18.36 -16.65
N SER A 287 4.12 -18.81 -17.65
CA SER A 287 5.02 -17.95 -18.45
C SER A 287 4.25 -16.85 -19.18
N ASN A 288 3.13 -17.20 -19.78
CA ASN A 288 2.28 -16.27 -20.53
C ASN A 288 1.69 -15.18 -19.62
N LEU A 289 1.05 -15.58 -18.52
CA LEU A 289 0.44 -14.67 -17.57
C LEU A 289 1.48 -13.78 -16.88
N HIS A 290 2.59 -14.36 -16.43
CA HIS A 290 3.69 -13.60 -15.83
C HIS A 290 4.23 -12.53 -16.80
N THR A 291 4.43 -12.89 -18.07
CA THR A 291 4.88 -11.93 -19.10
C THR A 291 3.86 -10.84 -19.34
N ALA A 292 2.57 -11.20 -19.43
CA ALA A 292 1.46 -10.26 -19.65
C ALA A 292 1.33 -9.23 -18.52
N ILE A 293 1.51 -9.65 -17.26
CA ILE A 293 1.44 -8.73 -16.13
C ILE A 293 2.69 -7.84 -16.10
N THR A 294 3.88 -8.41 -16.25
CA THR A 294 5.14 -7.65 -16.19
C THR A 294 5.20 -6.53 -17.22
N HIS A 295 4.69 -6.78 -18.44
CA HIS A 295 4.76 -5.80 -19.54
C HIS A 295 3.44 -5.06 -19.79
N GLY A 296 2.33 -5.51 -19.21
CA GLY A 296 1.01 -4.93 -19.39
C GLY A 296 0.49 -4.14 -18.18
N ALA A 297 1.18 -4.17 -17.04
CA ALA A 297 0.75 -3.47 -15.83
C ALA A 297 1.05 -1.96 -15.82
N SER A 298 1.97 -1.46 -16.65
CA SER A 298 2.23 -0.03 -16.76
C SER A 298 1.29 0.63 -17.77
N PHE A 299 0.58 1.68 -17.33
CA PHE A 299 -0.22 2.55 -18.22
C PHE A 299 0.67 3.50 -19.05
N ASP A 300 1.91 3.11 -19.31
CA ASP A 300 2.83 3.90 -20.10
C ASP A 300 2.36 3.82 -21.56
N ARG A 301 1.94 4.97 -22.11
CA ARG A 301 1.74 5.08 -23.56
C ARG A 301 3.10 4.92 -24.23
N LEU A 302 3.26 3.84 -24.99
CA LEU A 302 4.25 3.79 -26.07
C LEU A 302 3.93 4.84 -27.14
#